data_AF-X1LAA9-F1
#
_entry.id   AF-X1LAA9-F1
#
_cell.length_a   1.000
_cell.length_b   1.000
_cell.length_c   1.000
_cell.angle_alpha   90.00
_cell.angle_beta   90.00
_cell.angle_gamma   90.00
#
_symmetry.space_group_name_H-M   'P 1'
#
loop_
_entity.id
_entity.type
_entity.pdbx_description
1 polymer ?
#
loop_
_entity_poly.entity_id
_entity_poly.type
_entity_poly.pdbx_seq_one_letter_code
_entity_poly.pdbx_strand_id
1 'polypeptide(L)' 'LWEKREDTVKPRITSYFFDNNGDEIYRQDKIHLYSYEKLNFEPGKELIVFSFKKISFTILICF' A
#
# COMPACT_ATOMS: atom_id res chain seq x y z
N LEU A 1 6.37 -1.31 -3.95
CA LEU A 1 6.39 -1.32 -5.44
C LEU A 1 5.43 -0.25 -5.96
N TRP A 2 5.46 0.06 -7.26
CA TRP A 2 4.47 0.93 -7.88
C TRP A 2 3.52 0.10 -8.74
N GLU A 3 2.23 0.30 -8.56
CA GLU A 3 1.19 -0.48 -9.23
C GLU A 3 0.19 0.46 -9.89
N LYS A 4 -0.04 0.30 -11.19
CA LYS A 4 -1.14 0.98 -11.89
C LYS A 4 -2.33 0.04 -11.92
N ARG A 5 -3.46 0.48 -11.35
CA ARG A 5 -4.71 -0.28 -11.33
C ARG A 5 -5.67 0.27 -12.39
N GLU A 6 -6.65 -0.53 -12.77
CA GLU A 6 -7.65 -0.14 -13.78
C GLU A 6 -8.54 1.03 -13.29
N ASP A 7 -8.73 1.15 -11.98
CA ASP A 7 -9.55 2.18 -11.35
C ASP A 7 -8.78 3.48 -11.04
N THR A 8 -7.50 3.56 -11.37
CA THR A 8 -6.65 4.73 -11.06
C THR A 8 -6.13 5.42 -12.33
N VAL A 9 -6.07 6.74 -12.28
CA VAL A 9 -5.47 7.55 -13.35
C VAL A 9 -3.95 7.42 -13.31
N LYS A 10 -3.37 7.45 -12.10
CA LYS A 10 -1.93 7.30 -11.84
C LYS A 10 -1.65 6.03 -11.03
N PRO A 11 -0.42 5.48 -11.10
CA PRO A 11 -0.04 4.39 -10.23
C PRO A 11 -0.10 4.79 -8.75
N ARG A 12 -0.11 3.79 -7.87
CA ARG A 12 0.05 3.97 -6.42
C ARG A 12 1.36 3.38 -5.95
N ILE A 13 1.90 3.94 -4.89
CA ILE A 13 3.01 3.34 -4.15
C ILE A 13 2.41 2.37 -3.16
N THR A 14 2.66 1.08 -3.33
CA THR A 14 2.00 0.01 -2.60
C THR A 14 3.03 -0.91 -1.94
N SER A 15 2.80 -1.21 -0.66
CA SER A 15 3.49 -2.27 0.08
C SER A 15 2.60 -3.51 0.12
N TYR A 16 3.22 -4.68 -0.02
CA TYR A 16 2.54 -5.96 -0.04
C TYR A 16 3.06 -6.83 1.10
N PHE A 17 2.18 -7.63 1.67
CA PHE A 17 2.50 -8.63 2.67
C PHE A 17 2.13 -10.00 2.11
N PHE A 18 3.16 -10.83 1.93
CA PHE A 18 3.04 -12.20 1.45
C PHE A 18 3.17 -13.18 2.61
N ASP A 19 2.45 -14.29 2.57
CA ASP A 19 2.63 -15.36 3.53
C ASP A 19 3.80 -16.30 3.17
N ASN A 20 3.96 -17.36 3.95
CA ASN A 20 5.03 -18.35 3.76
C ASN A 20 4.84 -19.22 2.51
N ASN A 21 3.66 -19.21 1.88
CA ASN A 21 3.39 -19.92 0.63
C ASN A 21 3.67 -19.02 -0.59
N GLY A 22 3.92 -17.72 -0.37
CA GLY A 22 4.07 -16.73 -1.42
C GLY A 22 2.75 -16.11 -1.86
N ASP A 23 1.65 -16.33 -1.13
CA ASP A 23 0.36 -15.73 -1.43
C ASP A 23 0.32 -14.29 -0.94
N GLU A 24 -0.16 -13.37 -1.79
CA GLU A 24 -0.45 -11.99 -1.37
C GLU A 24 -1.65 -12.00 -0.42
N ILE A 25 -1.42 -11.71 0.86
CA ILE A 25 -2.50 -11.68 1.85
C ILE A 25 -3.03 -10.27 2.05
N TYR A 26 -2.13 -9.28 2.08
CA TYR A 26 -2.48 -7.90 2.33
C TYR A 26 -1.66 -6.93 1.49
N ARG A 27 -2.22 -5.73 1.32
CA ARG A 27 -1.52 -4.59 0.72
C ARG A 27 -1.91 -3.29 1.40
N GLN A 28 -0.98 -2.33 1.39
CA GLN A 28 -1.19 -0.96 1.86
C GLN A 28 -0.71 0.02 0.80
N ASP A 29 -1.58 0.95 0.41
CA ASP A 29 -1.20 2.08 -0.44
C ASP A 29 -0.65 3.23 0.42
N LYS A 30 0.42 3.90 -0.05
CA LYS A 30 1.01 5.06 0.62
C LYS A 30 0.01 6.20 0.66
N ILE A 31 -0.32 6.68 1.85
CA ILE A 31 -1.34 7.72 2.07
C ILE A 31 -0.74 9.11 1.88
N HIS A 32 0.41 9.36 2.50
CA HIS A 32 1.06 10.67 2.47
C HIS A 32 2.08 10.72 1.35
N LEU A 33 1.73 11.34 0.22
CA LEU A 33 2.68 11.57 -0.86
C LEU A 33 3.47 12.87 -0.63
N TYR A 34 4.77 12.86 -0.91
CA TYR A 34 5.65 14.00 -0.75
C TYR A 34 6.31 14.46 -2.07
N SER A 35 6.39 15.78 -2.25
CA SER A 35 7.07 16.43 -3.39
C SER A 35 6.71 15.80 -4.75
N TYR A 36 7.69 15.22 -5.45
CA TYR A 36 7.57 14.54 -6.74
C TYR A 36 6.48 13.46 -6.76
N GLU A 37 6.21 12.80 -5.64
CA GLU A 37 5.23 11.72 -5.61
C GLU A 37 3.80 12.23 -5.87
N LYS A 38 3.46 13.44 -5.39
CA LYS A 38 2.14 14.04 -5.62
C LYS A 38 1.86 14.27 -7.11
N LEU A 39 2.91 14.43 -7.91
CA LEU A 39 2.79 14.65 -9.35
C LEU A 39 2.60 13.34 -10.11
N ASN A 40 3.08 12.21 -9.58
CA ASN A 40 3.20 10.95 -10.32
C ASN A 40 2.34 9.81 -9.79
N PHE A 41 1.87 9.90 -8.54
CA PHE A 41 1.10 8.83 -7.89
C PHE A 41 -0.22 9.34 -7.33
N GLU A 42 -1.14 8.39 -7.13
CA GLU A 42 -2.35 8.60 -6.34
C GLU A 42 -2.14 8.15 -4.89
N PRO A 43 -2.66 8.90 -3.90
CA PRO A 43 -2.57 8.51 -2.52
C PRO A 43 -3.54 7.36 -2.20
N GLY A 44 -3.12 6.49 -1.28
CA GLY A 44 -4.03 5.60 -0.56
C GLY A 44 -5.04 6.39 0.26
N LYS A 45 -6.25 5.85 0.41
CA LYS A 45 -7.35 6.53 1.13
C LYS A 45 -7.37 6.21 2.63
N GLU A 46 -6.92 5.02 2.99
CA GLU A 46 -7.14 4.45 4.32
C GLU A 46 -5.86 3.78 4.84
N LEU A 47 -5.66 3.87 6.16
CA LEU A 47 -4.66 3.08 6.87
C LEU A 47 -5.32 1.76 7.29
N ILE A 48 -4.85 0.65 6.73
CA ILE A 48 -5.48 -0.65 6.95
C ILE A 48 -4.82 -1.31 8.15
N VAL A 49 -5.63 -1.83 9.06
CA VAL A 49 -5.17 -2.68 10.16
C VAL A 49 -5.30 -4.13 9.72
N PHE A 50 -4.16 -4.80 9.57
CA PHE A 50 -4.09 -6.19 9.17
C PHE A 50 -4.13 -7.08 10.41
N SER A 51 -4.85 -8.20 10.31
CA SER A 51 -4.87 -9.23 11.35
C SER A 51 -4.27 -10.51 10.78
N PHE A 52 -3.10 -10.89 11.25
CA PHE A 52 -2.43 -12.11 10.82
C PHE A 52 -2.18 -13.02 12.03
N LYS A 53 -2.86 -14.17 12.04
CA LYS A 53 -2.89 -15.10 13.17
C LYS A 53 -3.40 -14.40 14.43
N LYS A 54 -2.56 -14.22 15.46
CA LYS A 54 -2.92 -13.57 16.73
C LYS A 54 -2.30 -12.17 16.88
N ILE A 55 -1.79 -11.61 15.79
CA ILE A 55 -1.10 -10.32 15.78
C ILE A 55 -1.86 -9.38 14.88
N SER A 56 -2.08 -8.16 15.37
CA SER A 56 -2.57 -7.04 14.55
C SER A 56 -1.41 -6.09 14.27
N PHE A 57 -1.28 -5.67 13.02
CA PHE A 57 -0.26 -4.72 12.61
C PHE A 57 -0.78 -3.82 11.50
N THR A 58 -0.06 -2.75 11.23
CA THR A 58 -0.30 -1.88 10.09
C THR A 58 1.03 -1.56 9.42
N ILE A 59 0.97 -1.04 8.21
CA ILE A 59 2.14 -0.61 7.45
C ILE A 59 1.97 0.88 7.20
N LEU A 60 2.94 1.69 7.63
CA LEU A 60 3.01 3.09 7.22
C LEU A 60 4.20 3.24 6.30
N ILE A 61 3.95 3.68 5.07
CA ILE A 61 5.00 3.90 4.08
C ILE A 61 5.48 5.34 4.28
N CYS A 62 6.80 5.51 4.38
CA CYS A 62 7.55 6.76 4.58
C CYS A 62 6.84 8.01 4.05
N PHE A 63 7.04 9.16 4.70
CA PHE A 63 6.61 10.45 4.13
C PHE A 63 7.25 10.68 2.76
#